data_AF-A0A3C1GUZ8-F1
#
_entry.id   AF-A0A3C1GUZ8-F1
#
_cell.length_a   1.000
_cell.length_b   1.000
_cell.length_c   1.000
_cell.angle_alpha   90.00
_cell.angle_beta   90.00
_cell.angle_gamma   90.00
#
_symmetry.space_group_name_H-M   'P 1'
#
loop_
_entity.id
_entity.type
_entity.pdbx_description
1 polymer ?
#
loop_
_entity_poly.entity_id
_entity_poly.type
_entity_poly.pdbx_seq_one_letter_code
_entity_poly.pdbx_strand_id
1 'polypeptide(L)' 'MIETIDLHQLTRKEAEFVLNFRINAMPSSVREIVVIHGYHNGIKLRGYVRNVYAHPRVIQKIASTNPGETIFQLKK' A
#
# COMPACT_ATOMS: atom_id res chain seq x y z
N MET A 1 12.64 9.48 0.45
CA MET A 1 12.57 8.47 1.53
C MET A 1 11.63 7.37 1.13
N ILE A 2 11.86 6.16 1.66
CA ILE A 2 11.01 4.98 1.48
C ILE A 2 10.33 4.71 2.82
N GLU A 3 9.02 4.53 2.81
CA GLU A 3 8.23 4.17 3.98
C GLU A 3 7.67 2.77 3.85
N THR A 4 7.32 2.13 4.97
CA THR A 4 6.66 0.82 4.96
C THR A 4 5.34 0.88 5.71
N ILE A 5 4.29 0.27 5.15
CA ILE A 5 2.98 0.11 5.79
C ILE A 5 2.63 -1.38 5.81
N ASP A 6 2.47 -1.93 7.02
CA ASP A 6 2.02 -3.30 7.22
C ASP A 6 0.49 -3.35 7.36
N LEU A 7 -0.12 -4.16 6.50
CA LEU A 7 -1.55 -4.44 6.43
C LEU A 7 -1.87 -5.90 6.73
N HIS A 8 -0.89 -6.71 7.13
CA HIS A 8 -1.11 -8.11 7.46
C HIS A 8 -2.24 -8.27 8.47
N GLN A 9 -3.10 -9.26 8.22
CA GLN A 9 -4.23 -9.64 9.07
C GLN A 9 -5.34 -8.58 9.22
N LEU A 10 -5.23 -7.43 8.56
CA LEU A 10 -6.31 -6.44 8.55
C LEU A 10 -7.47 -6.89 7.67
N THR A 11 -8.67 -6.44 8.00
CA THR A 11 -9.78 -6.44 7.06
C THR A 11 -9.52 -5.40 5.96
N ARG A 12 -10.26 -5.52 4.85
CA ARG A 12 -10.20 -4.52 3.76
C ARG A 12 -10.47 -3.09 4.27
N LYS A 13 -11.46 -2.92 5.15
CA LYS A 13 -11.86 -1.60 5.66
C LYS A 13 -10.80 -0.98 6.55
N GLU A 14 -10.17 -1.78 7.40
CA GLU A 14 -9.03 -1.34 8.23
C GLU A 14 -7.82 -1.00 7.36
N ALA A 15 -7.51 -1.83 6.36
CA ALA A 15 -6.43 -1.56 5.43
C ALA A 15 -6.62 -0.24 4.66
N GLU A 16 -7.84 0.04 4.20
CA GLU A 16 -8.20 1.30 3.55
C GLU A 16 -7.98 2.51 4.48
N PHE A 17 -8.46 2.40 5.72
CA PHE A 17 -8.30 3.44 6.73
C PHE A 17 -6.82 3.71 7.01
N VAL A 18 -6.03 2.66 7.25
CA VAL A 18 -4.59 2.77 7.54
C VAL A 18 -3.84 3.40 6.37
N LEU A 19 -4.07 2.93 5.14
CA LEU A 19 -3.43 3.49 3.94
C LEU A 19 -3.74 4.98 3.78
N ASN A 20 -5.02 5.37 3.86
CA ASN A 20 -5.42 6.77 3.71
C ASN A 20 -4.85 7.64 4.83
N PHE A 21 -4.96 7.21 6.09
CA PHE A 21 -4.43 7.93 7.23
C PHE A 21 -2.92 8.18 7.10
N ARG A 22 -2.15 7.13 6.77
CA ARG A 22 -0.70 7.21 6.64
C ARG A 22 -0.28 8.05 5.44
N ILE A 23 -0.88 7.83 4.26
CA ILE A 23 -0.53 8.57 3.04
C ILE A 23 -0.90 10.05 3.17
N ASN A 24 -1.99 10.40 3.86
CA ASN A 24 -2.32 11.80 4.11
C ASN A 24 -1.34 12.50 5.06
N ALA A 25 -0.82 11.79 6.06
CA ALA A 25 0.14 12.34 7.02
C ALA A 25 1.59 12.39 6.49
N MET A 26 1.92 11.69 5.41
CA MET A 26 3.29 11.62 4.89
C MET A 26 3.75 12.95 4.27
N PRO A 27 4.99 13.39 4.51
CA PRO A 27 5.55 14.56 3.82
C PRO A 27 5.72 14.27 2.31
N SER A 28 5.84 15.32 1.49
CA SER A 28 6.08 15.21 0.04
C SER A 28 7.46 14.61 -0.30
N SER A 29 8.38 14.56 0.67
CA SER A 29 9.70 13.93 0.52
C SER A 29 9.65 12.38 0.45
N VAL A 30 8.53 11.77 0.83
CA VAL A 30 8.29 10.32 0.65
C VAL A 30 7.82 10.09 -0.78
N ARG A 31 8.59 9.29 -1.52
CA ARG A 31 8.31 8.99 -2.93
C ARG A 31 7.85 7.57 -3.16
N GLU A 32 8.12 6.69 -2.21
CA GLU A 32 7.80 5.27 -2.31
C GLU A 32 7.28 4.75 -0.98
N ILE A 33 6.29 3.88 -1.04
CA ILE A 33 5.78 3.12 0.09
C ILE A 33 5.83 1.63 -0.25
N VAL A 34 6.46 0.83 0.59
CA VAL A 34 6.33 -0.62 0.56
C VAL A 34 5.07 -1.00 1.36
N VAL A 35 4.10 -1.59 0.69
CA VAL A 35 2.85 -2.06 1.32
C VAL A 35 2.93 -3.57 1.50
N ILE A 36 3.00 -4.02 2.74
CA ILE A 36 3.01 -5.43 3.11
C ILE A 36 1.56 -5.87 3.33
N HIS A 37 1.05 -6.77 2.50
CA HIS A 37 -0.32 -7.28 2.56
C HIS A 37 -0.40 -8.80 2.71
N GLY A 38 0.75 -9.49 2.59
CA GLY A 38 0.87 -10.94 2.72
C GLY A 38 0.41 -11.74 1.53
N TYR A 39 0.68 -13.06 1.59
CA TYR A 39 0.51 -13.97 0.46
C TYR A 39 -0.48 -15.12 0.73
N HIS A 40 -0.36 -15.81 1.87
CA HIS A 40 -1.03 -17.11 2.10
C HIS A 40 -2.56 -17.02 2.32
N ASN A 41 -3.05 -16.04 3.09
CA ASN A 41 -4.48 -15.69 3.21
C ASN A 41 -4.84 -14.34 2.52
N GLY A 42 -3.84 -13.73 1.86
CA GLY A 42 -3.83 -12.34 1.43
C GLY A 42 -4.37 -12.08 0.02
N ILE A 43 -4.99 -13.05 -0.67
CA ILE A 43 -5.51 -12.82 -2.04
C ILE A 43 -6.47 -11.63 -2.08
N LYS A 44 -7.32 -11.49 -1.05
CA LYS A 44 -8.28 -10.38 -0.94
C LYS A 44 -7.59 -9.03 -0.75
N LEU A 45 -6.64 -8.92 0.19
CA LEU A 45 -5.91 -7.67 0.42
C LEU A 45 -4.96 -7.34 -0.73
N ARG A 46 -4.24 -8.32 -1.29
CA ARG A 46 -3.40 -8.12 -2.48
C ARG A 46 -4.23 -7.60 -3.65
N GLY A 47 -5.36 -8.25 -3.94
CA GLY A 47 -6.28 -7.82 -4.99
C GLY A 47 -6.83 -6.42 -4.74
N TYR A 48 -7.19 -6.14 -3.49
CA TYR A 48 -7.62 -4.80 -3.09
C TYR A 48 -6.51 -3.76 -3.28
N VAL A 49 -5.35 -3.96 -2.66
CA VAL A 49 -4.19 -3.06 -2.74
C VAL A 49 -3.79 -2.80 -4.18
N ARG A 50 -3.67 -3.83 -5.02
CA ARG A 50 -3.22 -3.69 -6.41
C ARG A 50 -4.29 -3.10 -7.31
N ASN A 51 -5.53 -3.59 -7.24
CA ASN A 51 -6.52 -3.34 -8.29
C ASN A 51 -7.68 -2.43 -7.87
N VAL A 52 -7.94 -2.28 -6.58
CA VAL A 52 -9.15 -1.56 -6.09
C VAL A 52 -8.81 -0.27 -5.35
N TYR A 53 -7.81 -0.29 -4.46
CA TYR A 53 -7.42 0.87 -3.68
C TYR A 53 -7.02 2.04 -4.60
N ALA A 54 -7.42 3.27 -4.30
CA ALA A 54 -7.02 4.43 -5.07
C ALA A 54 -6.74 5.58 -4.12
N HIS A 55 -5.70 6.36 -4.43
CA HIS A 55 -5.36 7.54 -3.66
C HIS A 55 -4.79 8.62 -4.58
N PRO A 56 -5.18 9.91 -4.44
CA PRO A 56 -4.72 10.98 -5.33
C PRO A 56 -3.20 11.15 -5.40
N ARG A 57 -2.47 10.73 -4.35
CA ARG A 57 -1.00 10.77 -4.30
C ARG A 57 -0.32 9.58 -4.93
N VAL A 58 -0.99 8.44 -5.11
CA VAL A 58 -0.38 7.22 -5.68
C VAL A 58 -0.44 7.31 -7.21
N ILE A 59 0.73 7.33 -7.85
CA ILE A 59 0.86 7.37 -9.31
C ILE A 59 0.84 5.97 -9.90
N GLN A 60 1.56 5.05 -9.25
CA GLN A 60 1.75 3.70 -9.75
C GLN A 60 1.82 2.71 -8.59
N LYS A 61 1.41 1.48 -8.88
CA LYS A 61 1.58 0.34 -7.98
C LYS A 61 2.38 -0.74 -8.70
N ILE A 62 3.47 -1.17 -8.08
CA ILE A 62 4.44 -2.08 -8.67
C ILE A 62 4.43 -3.37 -7.83
N ALA A 63 4.24 -4.51 -8.49
CA ALA A 63 4.43 -5.79 -7.83
C ALA A 63 5.93 -5.97 -7.53
N SER A 64 6.27 -6.17 -6.26
CA SER A 64 7.66 -6.43 -5.88
C SER A 64 8.05 -7.89 -6.17
N THR A 65 9.33 -8.22 -6.02
CA THR A 65 9.83 -9.60 -6.06
C THR A 65 9.29 -10.44 -4.90
N ASN A 66 8.93 -9.81 -3.77
CA ASN A 66 8.15 -10.45 -2.71
C ASN A 66 6.64 -10.37 -3.05
N PRO A 67 5.96 -11.51 -3.26
CA PRO A 67 4.56 -11.50 -3.66
C PRO A 67 3.60 -11.08 -2.52
N GLY A 68 4.08 -10.97 -1.29
CA GLY A 68 3.38 -10.39 -0.14
C GLY A 68 3.45 -8.86 -0.08
N GLU A 69 4.14 -8.22 -1.04
CA GLU A 69 4.36 -6.79 -1.08
C GLU A 69 3.92 -6.15 -2.40
N THR A 70 3.57 -4.87 -2.30
CA THR A 70 3.33 -3.98 -3.44
C THR A 70 3.95 -2.62 -3.14
N ILE A 71 4.72 -2.07 -4.08
CA ILE A 71 5.33 -0.75 -3.95
C ILE A 71 4.38 0.29 -4.53
N PHE A 72 4.04 1.32 -3.76
CA PHE A 72 3.33 2.50 -4.26
C PHE A 72 4.34 3.59 -4.56
N GLN A 73 4.34 4.09 -5.80
CA GLN A 73 5.04 5.33 -6.14
C GLN A 73 4.11 6.53 -5.90
N LEU A 74 4.62 7.55 -5.21
CA LEU A 74 3.89 8.76 -4.88
C LEU A 74 4.29 9.95 -5.76
N LYS A 75 3.37 10.89 -5.93
CA LYS A 75 3.65 12.23 -6.48
C LYS A 75 4.74 12.93 -5.66
N LYS A 76 5.59 13.68 -6.38
CA LYS A 76 6.54 14.62 -5.78
C LYS A 76 5.80 15.68 -4.96
#